data_AF-A0A546XL22-F1
#
_entry.id   AF-A0A546XL22-F1
#
_cell.length_a   1.000
_cell.length_b   1.000
_cell.length_c   1.000
_cell.angle_alpha   90.00
_cell.angle_beta   90.00
_cell.angle_gamma   90.00
#
_symmetry.space_group_name_H-M   'P 1'
#
loop_
_entity.id
_entity.type
_entity.pdbx_description
1 polymer ?
#
loop_
_entity_poly.entity_id
_entity_poly.type
_entity_poly.pdbx_seq_one_letter_code
_entity_poly.pdbx_strand_id
1 'polypeptide(L)'
;MATAANGMSARRRVFAVISAGVPVLIFAQVLLAGLSIYYDGSLLSVHKGLGMFIAIPIASLVFLALRYDDLRPNLNRALVLLALYCLQVALMSIGRETGNGFLQALHVANAFVMGAFSDFAARQARTAS
;
A
#
# COMPACT_ATOMS: atom_id res chain seq x y z
N MET A 1 -17.20 38.43 10.48
CA MET A 1 -16.77 37.43 9.48
C MET A 1 -15.69 36.57 10.11
N ALA A 2 -16.06 35.40 10.63
CA ALA A 2 -15.10 34.48 11.21
C ALA A 2 -14.42 33.72 10.06
N THR A 3 -13.14 33.97 9.84
CA THR A 3 -12.26 33.12 9.04
C THR A 3 -12.26 31.73 9.66
N ALA A 4 -13.01 30.80 9.06
CA ALA A 4 -12.97 29.39 9.39
C ALA A 4 -11.51 28.93 9.30
N ALA A 5 -10.96 28.46 10.42
CA ALA A 5 -9.66 27.83 10.43
C ALA A 5 -9.75 26.56 9.56
N ASN A 6 -9.20 26.63 8.35
CA ASN A 6 -9.02 25.52 7.40
C ASN A 6 -8.04 24.46 7.96
N GLY A 7 -8.37 23.87 9.10
CA GLY A 7 -7.62 22.78 9.70
C GLY A 7 -8.24 21.46 9.27
N MET A 8 -7.49 20.64 8.52
CA MET A 8 -7.85 19.22 8.36
C MET A 8 -8.12 18.59 9.72
N SER A 9 -9.25 17.89 9.86
CA SER A 9 -9.55 17.13 11.08
C SER A 9 -8.39 16.18 11.41
N ALA A 10 -8.14 15.93 12.70
CA ALA A 10 -7.06 15.03 13.13
C ALA A 10 -7.17 13.64 12.45
N ARG A 11 -8.41 13.18 12.23
CA ARG A 11 -8.72 11.92 11.53
C ARG A 11 -8.27 11.94 10.07
N ARG A 12 -8.59 13.01 9.34
CA ARG A 12 -8.14 13.21 7.95
C ARG A 12 -6.63 13.29 7.86
N ARG A 13 -5.98 13.93 8.83
CA ARG A 13 -4.52 13.97 8.91
C ARG A 13 -3.92 12.58 9.11
N VAL A 14 -4.44 11.80 10.05
CA VAL A 14 -4.01 10.42 10.27
C VAL A 14 -4.20 9.57 9.01
N PHE A 15 -5.37 9.64 8.38
CA PHE A 15 -5.65 8.92 7.14
C PHE A 15 -4.67 9.31 6.02
N ALA A 16 -4.41 10.60 5.83
CA ALA A 16 -3.47 11.09 4.84
C ALA A 16 -2.02 10.63 5.11
N VAL A 17 -1.59 10.63 6.38
CA VAL A 17 -0.25 10.15 6.77
C VAL A 17 -0.11 8.65 6.50
N ILE A 18 -1.09 7.84 6.91
CA ILE A 18 -1.08 6.40 6.62
C ILE A 18 -1.05 6.17 5.11
N SER A 19 -1.90 6.88 4.36
CA SER A 19 -1.98 6.74 2.91
C SER A 19 -0.69 7.14 2.20
N ALA A 20 0.01 8.16 2.67
CA ALA A 20 1.31 8.57 2.13
C ALA A 20 2.44 7.60 2.48
N GLY A 21 2.32 6.88 3.60
CA GLY A 21 3.27 5.84 4.00
C GLY A 21 3.24 4.61 3.08
N VAL A 22 2.07 4.21 2.58
CA VAL A 22 1.94 3.00 1.76
C VAL A 22 2.85 3.00 0.50
N PRO A 23 2.84 4.01 -0.39
CA PRO A 23 3.73 4.02 -1.56
C PRO A 23 5.21 3.99 -1.18
N VAL A 24 5.59 4.62 -0.07
CA VAL A 24 6.98 4.60 0.44
C VAL A 24 7.38 3.19 0.87
N LEU A 25 6.50 2.48 1.59
CA LEU A 25 6.74 1.10 1.99
C LEU A 25 6.82 0.16 0.78
N ILE A 26 5.98 0.36 -0.24
CA ILE A 26 6.03 -0.42 -1.48
C ILE A 26 7.34 -0.15 -2.24
N PHE A 27 7.77 1.11 -2.31
CA PHE A 27 9.05 1.44 -2.93
C PHE A 27 10.22 0.78 -2.19
N ALA A 28 10.23 0.84 -0.85
CA ALA A 28 11.22 0.15 -0.04
C ALA A 28 11.23 -1.37 -0.31
N GLN A 29 10.08 -1.98 -0.57
CA GLN A 29 10.01 -3.40 -0.94
C GLN A 29 10.71 -3.74 -2.23
N VAL A 30 10.48 -2.94 -3.27
CA VAL A 30 11.11 -3.12 -4.57
C VAL A 30 12.62 -2.95 -4.44
N LEU A 31 13.08 -1.96 -3.66
CA LEU A 31 14.50 -1.77 -3.37
C LEU A 31 15.11 -2.95 -2.61
N LEU A 32 14.46 -3.45 -1.56
CA LEU A 32 14.96 -4.58 -0.79
C LEU A 32 15.08 -5.84 -1.65
N ALA A 33 14.09 -6.11 -2.50
CA ALA A 33 14.15 -7.22 -3.46
C ALA A 33 15.33 -7.05 -4.43
N GLY A 34 15.49 -5.86 -5.03
CA GLY A 34 16.60 -5.57 -5.94
C GLY A 34 17.97 -5.69 -5.28
N LEU A 35 18.15 -5.05 -4.12
CA LEU A 35 19.40 -5.13 -3.34
C LEU A 35 19.73 -6.56 -2.92
N SER A 36 18.72 -7.38 -2.63
CA SER A 36 18.97 -8.78 -2.26
C SER A 36 19.58 -9.62 -3.38
N ILE A 37 19.38 -9.23 -4.64
CA ILE A 37 19.97 -9.89 -5.80
C ILE A 37 21.46 -9.53 -5.93
N TYR A 38 21.82 -8.29 -5.64
CA TYR A 38 23.15 -7.74 -5.93
C TYR A 38 24.09 -7.61 -4.72
N TYR A 39 23.56 -7.54 -3.51
CA TYR A 39 24.32 -7.19 -2.30
C TYR A 39 24.28 -8.29 -1.24
N ASP A 40 23.10 -8.58 -0.66
CA ASP A 40 22.96 -9.54 0.43
C ASP A 40 21.61 -10.27 0.41
N GLY A 41 21.64 -11.60 0.29
CA GLY A 41 20.46 -12.45 0.32
C GLY A 41 19.67 -12.40 1.64
N SER A 42 20.26 -11.95 2.75
CA SER A 42 19.55 -11.75 4.03
C SER A 42 18.41 -10.72 3.91
N LEU A 43 18.53 -9.77 2.97
CA LEU A 43 17.52 -8.76 2.67
C LEU A 43 16.21 -9.38 2.15
N LEU A 44 16.23 -10.62 1.63
CA LEU A 44 15.00 -11.35 1.29
C LEU A 44 14.13 -11.62 2.52
N SER A 45 14.73 -11.86 3.68
CA SER A 45 13.98 -12.05 4.93
C SER A 45 13.30 -10.75 5.35
N VAL A 46 14.03 -9.63 5.24
CA VAL A 46 13.51 -8.29 5.52
C VAL A 46 12.38 -7.92 4.55
N HIS A 47 12.55 -8.18 3.25
CA HIS A 47 11.54 -7.99 2.22
C HIS A 47 10.24 -8.75 2.56
N LYS A 48 10.34 -10.03 2.93
CA LYS A 48 9.18 -10.84 3.35
C LYS A 48 8.50 -10.25 4.58
N GLY A 49 9.27 -9.90 5.61
CA GLY A 49 8.75 -9.32 6.86
C GLY A 49 8.02 -8.00 6.62
N LEU A 50 8.64 -7.09 5.87
CA LEU A 50 8.03 -5.83 5.44
C LEU A 50 6.76 -6.09 4.60
N GLY A 51 6.69 -7.22 3.89
CA GLY A 51 5.62 -7.54 2.95
C GLY A 51 4.33 -7.85 3.70
N MET A 52 4.50 -8.58 4.80
CA MET A 52 3.43 -8.80 5.78
C MET A 52 3.06 -7.51 6.51
N PHE A 53 4.05 -6.67 6.88
CA PHE A 53 3.81 -5.42 7.58
C PHE A 53 2.92 -4.44 6.79
N ILE A 54 3.06 -4.37 5.45
CA ILE A 54 2.26 -3.49 4.58
C ILE A 54 0.75 -3.76 4.66
N ALA A 55 0.32 -4.96 5.06
CA ALA A 55 -1.10 -5.25 5.30
C ALA A 55 -1.71 -4.30 6.34
N ILE A 56 -0.95 -3.93 7.38
CA ILE A 56 -1.42 -3.13 8.52
C ILE A 56 -1.89 -1.74 8.08
N PRO A 57 -1.08 -0.91 7.41
CA PRO A 57 -1.54 0.40 6.97
C PRO A 57 -2.67 0.30 5.92
N ILE A 58 -2.66 -0.68 5.02
CA ILE A 58 -3.74 -0.85 4.03
C ILE A 58 -5.06 -1.21 4.71
N ALA A 59 -5.06 -2.18 5.62
CA ALA A 59 -6.25 -2.56 6.39
C ALA A 59 -6.74 -1.39 7.26
N SER A 60 -5.84 -0.60 7.83
CA SER A 60 -6.18 0.59 8.60
C SER A 60 -6.91 1.63 7.75
N LEU A 61 -6.50 1.85 6.49
CA LEU A 61 -7.22 2.76 5.58
C LEU A 61 -8.65 2.28 5.31
N VAL A 62 -8.84 0.98 5.05
CA VAL A 62 -10.18 0.40 4.86
C VAL A 62 -11.03 0.58 6.12
N PHE A 63 -10.48 0.22 7.29
CA PHE A 63 -11.17 0.35 8.57
C PHE A 63 -11.59 1.80 8.85
N LEU A 64 -10.67 2.76 8.67
CA LEU A 64 -10.96 4.18 8.88
C LEU A 64 -12.03 4.69 7.90
N ALA A 65 -11.97 4.30 6.63
CA ALA A 65 -12.95 4.71 5.62
C ALA A 65 -14.34 4.09 5.85
N LEU A 66 -14.41 2.90 6.46
CA LEU A 66 -15.68 2.30 6.89
C LEU A 66 -16.23 2.94 8.17
N ARG A 67 -15.34 3.31 9.11
CA ARG A 67 -15.72 3.80 10.44
C ARG A 67 -16.19 5.25 10.45
N TYR A 68 -15.68 6.07 9.54
CA TYR A 68 -15.90 7.53 9.53
C TYR A 68 -16.45 7.99 8.18
N ASP A 69 -17.65 8.59 8.20
CA ASP A 69 -18.33 9.03 6.97
C ASP A 69 -17.54 10.10 6.20
N ASP A 70 -16.77 10.93 6.90
CA ASP A 70 -15.92 11.94 6.27
C ASP A 70 -14.72 11.36 5.52
N LEU A 71 -14.39 10.08 5.75
CA LEU A 71 -13.34 9.32 5.05
C LEU A 71 -13.89 8.33 4.02
N ARG A 72 -15.20 8.05 4.07
CA ARG A 72 -15.89 7.08 3.20
C ARG A 72 -15.72 7.30 1.69
N PRO A 73 -15.53 8.53 1.16
CA PRO A 73 -15.16 8.74 -0.24
C PRO A 73 -13.86 8.06 -0.68
N ASN A 74 -12.99 7.67 0.26
CA ASN A 74 -11.75 6.95 -0.01
C ASN A 74 -11.88 5.42 0.06
N LEU A 75 -13.06 4.89 0.44
CA LEU A 75 -13.26 3.46 0.67
C LEU A 75 -12.94 2.63 -0.57
N ASN A 76 -13.46 3.00 -1.75
CA ASN A 76 -13.19 2.26 -2.99
C ASN A 76 -11.70 2.21 -3.29
N ARG A 77 -10.95 3.29 -3.06
CA ARG A 77 -9.50 3.32 -3.28
C ARG A 77 -8.77 2.42 -2.28
N ALA A 78 -9.17 2.46 -1.01
CA ALA A 78 -8.61 1.58 0.01
C ALA A 78 -8.89 0.09 -0.29
N LEU A 79 -10.09 -0.24 -0.79
CA LEU A 79 -10.46 -1.60 -1.19
C LEU A 79 -9.70 -2.08 -2.43
N VAL A 80 -9.50 -1.23 -3.44
CA VAL A 80 -8.66 -1.57 -4.60
C VAL A 80 -7.23 -1.83 -4.16
N LEU A 81 -6.68 -1.01 -3.26
CA LEU A 81 -5.34 -1.20 -2.73
C LEU A 81 -5.21 -2.51 -1.93
N LEU A 82 -6.24 -2.85 -1.14
CA LEU A 82 -6.31 -4.13 -0.44
C LEU A 82 -6.38 -5.31 -1.42
N ALA A 83 -7.19 -5.21 -2.48
CA ALA A 83 -7.29 -6.24 -3.51
C ALA A 83 -5.95 -6.44 -4.24
N LEU A 84 -5.26 -5.36 -4.61
CA LEU A 84 -3.93 -5.41 -5.22
C LEU A 84 -2.90 -6.05 -4.27
N TYR A 85 -2.98 -5.76 -2.97
CA TYR A 85 -2.13 -6.39 -1.96
C TYR A 85 -2.42 -7.90 -1.82
N CYS A 86 -3.69 -8.31 -1.74
CA CYS A 86 -4.06 -9.72 -1.70
C CYS A 86 -3.60 -10.45 -2.98
N LEU A 87 -3.75 -9.82 -4.15
CA LEU A 87 -3.23 -10.34 -5.41
C LEU A 87 -1.70 -10.46 -5.39
N GLN A 88 -0.98 -9.48 -4.83
CA GLN A 88 0.48 -9.52 -4.67
C GLN A 88 0.93 -10.78 -3.92
N VAL A 89 0.26 -11.07 -2.79
CA VAL A 89 0.56 -12.25 -1.96
C VAL A 89 0.18 -13.52 -2.70
N ALA A 90 -1.00 -13.58 -3.32
CA ALA A 90 -1.47 -14.75 -4.05
C ALA A 90 -0.54 -15.13 -5.22
N LEU A 91 -0.11 -14.15 -6.03
CA LEU A 91 0.79 -14.37 -7.16
C LEU A 91 2.11 -15.01 -6.72
N MET A 92 2.70 -14.52 -5.63
CA MET A 92 3.97 -15.07 -5.13
C MET A 92 3.79 -16.43 -4.47
N SER A 93 2.79 -16.59 -3.60
CA SER A 93 2.56 -17.84 -2.88
C SER A 93 2.21 -18.96 -3.84
N ILE A 94 1.20 -18.75 -4.72
CA ILE A 94 0.79 -19.74 -5.71
C ILE A 94 1.91 -20.01 -6.71
N GLY A 95 2.57 -18.95 -7.21
CA GLY A 95 3.68 -19.09 -8.15
C GLY A 95 4.84 -19.89 -7.58
N ARG A 96 5.12 -19.76 -6.28
CA ARG A 96 6.15 -20.54 -5.58
C ARG A 96 5.71 -21.98 -5.34
N GLU A 97 4.48 -22.20 -4.87
CA GLU A 97 3.94 -23.53 -4.57
C GLU A 97 3.80 -24.40 -5.83
N THR A 98 3.43 -23.78 -6.96
CA THR A 98 3.26 -24.48 -8.25
C THR A 98 4.52 -24.51 -9.11
N GLY A 99 5.59 -23.81 -8.71
CA GLY A 99 6.79 -23.64 -9.54
C GLY A 99 6.55 -22.79 -10.81
N ASN A 100 5.44 -22.07 -10.90
CA ASN A 100 5.08 -21.28 -12.08
C ASN A 100 5.82 -19.92 -12.09
N GLY A 101 6.87 -19.82 -12.88
CA GLY A 101 7.67 -18.60 -13.04
C GLY A 101 6.89 -17.41 -13.63
N PHE A 102 5.84 -17.65 -14.43
CA PHE A 102 5.00 -16.57 -14.96
C PHE A 102 4.18 -15.89 -13.86
N LEU A 103 3.59 -16.65 -12.93
CA LEU A 103 2.89 -16.08 -11.77
C LEU A 103 3.85 -15.29 -10.86
N GLN A 104 5.07 -15.79 -10.66
CA GLN A 104 6.11 -15.07 -9.91
C GLN A 104 6.53 -13.78 -10.63
N ALA A 105 6.59 -13.77 -11.96
CA ALA A 105 6.89 -12.54 -12.72
C ALA A 105 5.74 -11.52 -12.62
N LEU A 106 4.47 -11.97 -12.63
CA LEU A 106 3.31 -11.10 -12.45
C LEU A 106 3.30 -10.40 -11.08
N HIS A 107 3.87 -11.02 -10.04
CA HIS A 107 4.05 -10.37 -8.73
C HIS A 107 4.88 -9.09 -8.85
N VAL A 108 5.93 -9.09 -9.67
CA VAL A 108 6.76 -7.90 -9.90
C VAL A 108 5.95 -6.82 -10.62
N ALA A 109 5.22 -7.18 -11.67
CA ALA A 109 4.35 -6.25 -12.40
C ALA A 109 3.28 -5.63 -11.48
N ASN A 110 2.64 -6.43 -10.63
CA ASN A 110 1.63 -5.96 -9.69
C ASN A 110 2.22 -5.03 -8.61
N ALA A 111 3.49 -5.20 -8.21
CA ALA A 111 4.16 -4.27 -7.30
C ALA A 111 4.21 -2.85 -7.87
N PHE A 112 4.50 -2.69 -9.17
CA PHE A 112 4.51 -1.39 -9.84
C PHE A 112 3.11 -0.78 -9.94
N VAL A 113 2.11 -1.59 -10.30
CA VAL A 113 0.69 -1.16 -10.34
C VAL A 113 0.24 -0.69 -8.96
N MET A 114 0.53 -1.47 -7.92
CA MET A 114 0.20 -1.15 -6.53
C MET A 114 0.93 0.12 -6.06
N GLY A 115 2.20 0.29 -6.44
CA GLY A 115 2.98 1.50 -6.16
C GLY A 115 2.34 2.75 -6.78
N ALA A 116 2.07 2.73 -8.08
CA ALA A 116 1.45 3.85 -8.79
C ALA A 116 0.05 4.17 -8.25
N PHE A 117 -0.77 3.14 -8.02
CA PHE A 117 -2.12 3.32 -7.50
C PHE A 117 -2.13 3.86 -6.05
N SER A 118 -1.21 3.40 -5.20
CA SER A 118 -1.10 3.89 -3.82
C SER A 118 -0.66 5.35 -3.75
N ASP A 119 0.25 5.79 -4.61
CA ASP A 119 0.62 7.21 -4.74
C ASP A 119 -0.57 8.05 -5.22
N PHE A 120 -1.31 7.59 -6.23
CA PHE A 120 -2.56 8.22 -6.67
C PHE A 120 -3.56 8.34 -5.51
N ALA A 121 -3.82 7.26 -4.79
CA ALA A 121 -4.74 7.25 -3.65
C ALA A 121 -4.28 8.22 -2.55
N ALA A 122 -2.97 8.30 -2.27
CA ALA A 122 -2.39 9.21 -1.29
C ALA A 122 -2.52 10.69 -1.69
N ARG A 123 -2.48 11.02 -2.98
CA ARG A 123 -2.75 12.38 -3.46
C ARG A 123 -4.23 12.72 -3.29
N GLN A 124 -5.13 11.81 -3.67
CA GLN A 124 -6.58 12.00 -3.51
C GLN A 124 -7.00 12.19 -2.05
N ALA A 125 -6.39 11.44 -1.13
CA ALA A 125 -6.62 11.57 0.30
C ALA A 125 -6.25 12.95 0.87
N ARG A 126 -5.30 13.66 0.22
CA ARG A 126 -4.86 15.00 0.61
C ARG A 126 -5.71 16.10 -0.03
N THR A 127 -6.20 15.90 -1.25
CA THR A 127 -6.95 16.91 -2.02
C THR A 127 -8.45 16.93 -1.74
N ALA A 128 -9.01 15.89 -1.12
CA ALA A 128 -10.40 15.89 -0.64
C ALA A 128 -10.62 16.77 0.62
N SER A 129 -9.74 17.76 0.81
CA SER A 129 -9.69 18.77 1.87
C SER A 129 -10.54 19.98 1.55
#